data_AF-A0A8S0TKG1-F1
#
_entry.id   AF-A0A8S0TKG1-F1
#
_cell.length_a   1.000
_cell.length_b   1.000
_cell.length_c   1.000
_cell.angle_alpha   90.00
_cell.angle_beta   90.00
_cell.angle_gamma   90.00
#
_symmetry.space_group_name_H-M   'P 1'
#
loop_
_entity.id
_entity.type
_entity.pdbx_description
1 polymer ?
#
loop_
_entity_poly.entity_id
_entity_poly.type
_entity_poly.pdbx_seq_one_letter_code
_entity_poly.pdbx_strand_id
1 'polypeptide(L)'
;MPDMLNWFGWCTWDAFYTDVTSEGVKQGLKSFEKGGILPKFIIIDDGWQSVGMDPTSVEAKADNTANFANRLTNIKENHKFQKDGKENERVEDPTMGIRHIVAEIKDKHSIKYAYVWHALTGYWGGVRPGVAGMEHYESKMSYPVSSPGVQSNEPCDALNSIVKNGLGLVNPDKVYNFYNELHSYLASAGIDGVKVDVQNILETLGAGHGGRVKLARKYHQALEASISRNFPGNGIISCMSHNTDGLYSAKRTAVIRASDDFWPSDPASHTIHISSVAYNTVFLGEFMQPDWDMFHSVHPMAEYHGAARAVGGCAIYVSDKPGKHDFNLLKKLVLPDGSILRAKFPGRPTRDCLFSDPARDGESLLKIWNLNDFSGVVGVFNCQGAGWCKVEKTNRIHDEQPGAITGIIRAKDVDYLSRISDDRWQGDAILYSHLQGDLVYLPNNTSLPITLKAREYEVFTVVPVKQMSGGITFTPIGLIKMFNSGGAIKELDYESEQMGTVSMKVRGCGLFGAYSSVRPKRITVDCEEVEFEYEEASGFIKFSLRIPEQELYLWRVRIEM
;
A
#
# COMPACT_ATOMS: atom_id res chain seq x y z
N MET A 1 10.50 -5.00 9.11
CA MET A 1 9.39 -4.79 8.15
C MET A 1 8.20 -5.62 8.60
N PRO A 2 7.00 -5.04 8.75
CA PRO A 2 5.79 -5.77 9.12
C PRO A 2 5.41 -6.79 8.04
N ASP A 3 5.06 -8.01 8.44
CA ASP A 3 4.71 -9.08 7.48
C ASP A 3 3.39 -8.81 6.73
N MET A 4 2.49 -8.01 7.29
CA MET A 4 1.22 -7.60 6.64
C MET A 4 1.42 -7.05 5.22
N LEU A 5 2.59 -6.45 4.94
CA LEU A 5 2.94 -5.93 3.61
C LEU A 5 2.95 -7.01 2.53
N ASN A 6 3.17 -8.27 2.87
CA ASN A 6 3.27 -9.38 1.91
C ASN A 6 1.91 -9.97 1.52
N TRP A 7 0.82 -9.40 2.03
CA TRP A 7 -0.52 -9.93 1.95
C TRP A 7 -1.46 -8.90 1.34
N PHE A 8 -2.34 -9.36 0.46
CA PHE A 8 -3.40 -8.51 -0.09
C PHE A 8 -4.38 -8.14 1.01
N GLY A 9 -4.77 -6.86 1.03
CA GLY A 9 -5.68 -6.33 2.04
C GLY A 9 -6.96 -5.71 1.51
N TRP A 10 -7.85 -5.37 2.44
CA TRP A 10 -9.06 -4.59 2.18
C TRP A 10 -9.25 -3.54 3.28
N CYS A 11 -9.50 -2.30 2.90
CA CYS A 11 -9.82 -1.20 3.81
C CYS A 11 -11.31 -0.87 3.70
N THR A 12 -12.01 -0.74 4.82
CA THR A 12 -13.46 -0.53 4.82
C THR A 12 -13.89 0.91 4.52
N TRP A 13 -12.95 1.85 4.34
CA TRP A 13 -13.24 3.28 4.19
C TRP A 13 -14.15 3.60 3.00
N ASP A 14 -13.74 3.50 1.75
CA ASP A 14 -14.65 3.84 0.63
C ASP A 14 -15.81 2.85 0.45
N ALA A 15 -15.69 1.68 1.08
CA ALA A 15 -16.72 0.65 1.07
C ALA A 15 -17.96 1.08 1.87
N PHE A 16 -17.77 1.73 3.02
CA PHE A 16 -18.86 2.06 3.96
C PHE A 16 -18.76 3.44 4.61
N TYR A 17 -17.61 4.09 4.51
CA TYR A 17 -17.17 5.22 5.34
C TYR A 17 -17.49 4.94 6.81
N THR A 18 -18.07 5.92 7.51
CA THR A 18 -18.43 5.76 8.92
C THR A 18 -19.60 4.81 9.16
N ASP A 19 -20.27 4.28 8.13
CA ASP A 19 -21.39 3.34 8.24
C ASP A 19 -20.96 1.87 8.34
N VAL A 20 -19.65 1.60 8.44
CA VAL A 20 -19.13 0.22 8.58
C VAL A 20 -19.75 -0.51 9.79
N THR A 21 -20.08 -1.79 9.59
CA THR A 21 -20.64 -2.69 10.62
C THR A 21 -19.93 -4.05 10.60
N SER A 22 -20.05 -4.82 11.69
CA SER A 22 -19.57 -6.20 11.74
C SER A 22 -20.15 -7.09 10.62
N GLU A 23 -21.42 -6.88 10.26
CA GLU A 23 -22.07 -7.60 9.15
C GLU A 23 -21.58 -7.13 7.78
N GLY A 24 -21.37 -5.83 7.59
CA GLY A 24 -20.77 -5.28 6.37
C GLY A 24 -19.38 -5.86 6.11
N VAL A 25 -18.55 -5.99 7.15
CA VAL A 25 -17.22 -6.63 7.05
C VAL A 25 -17.35 -8.09 6.57
N LYS A 26 -18.25 -8.88 7.17
CA LYS A 26 -18.50 -10.28 6.77
C LYS A 26 -18.97 -10.38 5.32
N GLN A 27 -19.87 -9.49 4.89
CA GLN A 27 -20.37 -9.47 3.52
C GLN A 27 -19.28 -9.12 2.51
N GLY A 28 -18.41 -8.16 2.84
CA GLY A 28 -17.26 -7.80 2.03
C GLY A 28 -16.29 -8.96 1.82
N LEU A 29 -15.86 -9.62 2.90
CA LEU A 29 -14.95 -10.77 2.81
C LEU A 29 -15.55 -11.93 1.99
N LYS A 30 -16.81 -12.29 2.25
CA LYS A 30 -17.55 -13.29 1.44
C LYS A 30 -17.64 -12.91 -0.04
N SER A 31 -17.72 -11.61 -0.34
CA SER A 31 -17.80 -11.16 -1.73
C SER A 31 -16.47 -11.28 -2.48
N PHE A 32 -15.31 -11.17 -1.80
CA PHE A 32 -14.01 -11.47 -2.40
C PHE A 32 -13.83 -12.98 -2.63
N GLU A 33 -14.19 -13.80 -1.64
CA GLU A 33 -14.08 -15.27 -1.72
C GLU A 33 -14.84 -15.85 -2.92
N LYS A 34 -16.02 -15.30 -3.23
CA LYS A 34 -16.80 -15.67 -4.42
C LYS A 34 -16.05 -15.49 -5.74
N GLY A 35 -15.08 -14.57 -5.81
CA GLY A 35 -14.23 -14.36 -6.98
C GLY A 35 -12.88 -15.06 -6.92
N GLY A 36 -12.63 -15.87 -5.88
CA GLY A 36 -11.37 -16.58 -5.69
C GLY A 36 -10.21 -15.69 -5.23
N ILE A 37 -10.50 -14.51 -4.68
CA ILE A 37 -9.51 -13.64 -4.04
C ILE A 37 -9.69 -13.74 -2.52
N LEU A 38 -8.61 -13.95 -1.80
CA LEU A 38 -8.61 -14.11 -0.35
C LEU A 38 -7.79 -12.98 0.29
N PRO A 39 -8.42 -11.87 0.72
CA PRO A 39 -7.73 -10.90 1.56
C PRO A 39 -7.20 -11.59 2.81
N LYS A 40 -5.94 -11.31 3.18
CA LYS A 40 -5.32 -11.80 4.42
C LYS A 40 -5.03 -10.65 5.39
N PHE A 41 -5.26 -9.41 4.95
CA PHE A 41 -5.16 -8.21 5.75
C PHE A 41 -6.48 -7.42 5.65
N ILE A 42 -6.93 -6.84 6.76
CA ILE A 42 -8.08 -5.92 6.76
C ILE A 42 -7.80 -4.71 7.64
N ILE A 43 -8.26 -3.54 7.19
CA ILE A 43 -8.35 -2.33 7.99
C ILE A 43 -9.83 -2.02 8.19
N ILE A 44 -10.30 -2.13 9.44
CA ILE A 44 -11.60 -1.58 9.86
C ILE A 44 -11.37 -0.10 10.10
N ASP A 45 -11.68 0.70 9.09
CA ASP A 45 -11.50 2.15 9.09
C ASP A 45 -12.57 2.87 9.94
N ASP A 46 -12.56 4.20 9.96
CA ASP A 46 -13.43 5.02 10.81
C ASP A 46 -14.92 4.59 10.74
N GLY A 47 -15.60 4.67 11.88
CA GLY A 47 -16.99 4.26 12.08
C GLY A 47 -17.17 3.18 13.15
N TRP A 48 -16.11 2.54 13.65
CA TRP A 48 -16.20 1.50 14.68
C TRP A 48 -16.12 2.03 16.13
N GLN A 49 -15.53 3.21 16.32
CA GLN A 49 -15.29 3.79 17.65
C GLN A 49 -16.57 4.31 18.32
N SER A 50 -16.58 4.33 19.65
CA SER A 50 -17.64 4.98 20.44
C SER A 50 -17.42 6.48 20.49
N VAL A 51 -18.24 7.23 19.77
CA VAL A 51 -18.08 8.67 19.61
C VAL A 51 -19.40 9.40 19.79
N GLY A 52 -19.33 10.69 20.07
CA GLY A 52 -20.49 11.56 20.08
C GLY A 52 -20.12 13.03 20.05
N MET A 53 -21.06 13.85 19.61
CA MET A 53 -20.94 15.31 19.59
C MET A 53 -21.30 15.89 20.97
N ASP A 54 -20.64 16.98 21.36
CA ASP A 54 -21.02 17.70 22.58
C ASP A 54 -22.25 18.58 22.30
N PRO A 55 -23.14 18.83 23.28
CA PRO A 55 -24.34 19.65 23.07
C PRO A 55 -24.05 21.08 22.57
N THR A 56 -22.87 21.60 22.85
CA THR A 56 -22.43 22.94 22.46
C THR A 56 -21.62 22.96 21.15
N SER A 57 -21.28 21.81 20.60
CA SER A 57 -20.54 21.72 19.33
C SER A 57 -21.46 22.05 18.15
N VAL A 58 -20.87 22.57 17.08
CA VAL A 58 -21.52 22.73 15.78
C VAL A 58 -21.12 21.58 14.88
N GLU A 59 -22.11 20.93 14.28
CA GLU A 59 -21.91 19.83 13.34
C GLU A 59 -21.03 20.27 12.16
N ALA A 60 -20.10 19.39 11.78
CA ALA A 60 -19.23 19.56 10.63
C ALA A 60 -19.11 18.20 9.91
N LYS A 61 -20.17 17.85 9.19
CA LYS A 61 -20.28 16.59 8.48
C LYS A 61 -19.70 16.74 7.06
N ALA A 62 -18.73 15.89 6.73
CA ALA A 62 -18.17 15.80 5.39
C ALA A 62 -19.00 14.87 4.49
N ASP A 63 -18.73 14.91 3.19
CA ASP A 63 -19.42 14.10 2.17
C ASP A 63 -19.24 12.58 2.40
N ASN A 64 -18.13 12.19 3.03
CA ASN A 64 -17.82 10.83 3.47
C ASN A 64 -18.45 10.47 4.84
N THR A 65 -19.51 11.18 5.23
CA THR A 65 -20.29 10.99 6.47
C THR A 65 -19.57 11.25 7.80
N ALA A 66 -18.25 11.44 7.81
CA ALA A 66 -17.50 11.77 9.02
C ALA A 66 -17.94 13.12 9.59
N ASN A 67 -18.19 13.18 10.90
CA ASN A 67 -18.44 14.42 11.62
C ASN A 67 -17.21 14.78 12.46
N PHE A 68 -16.47 15.79 12.00
CA PHE A 68 -15.21 16.21 12.65
C PHE A 68 -15.40 16.80 14.05
N ALA A 69 -16.63 17.14 14.43
CA ALA A 69 -16.97 17.65 15.76
C ALA A 69 -17.15 16.54 16.82
N ASN A 70 -17.22 15.27 16.40
CA ASN A 70 -17.38 14.15 17.32
C ASN A 70 -16.11 13.91 18.14
N ARG A 71 -16.30 13.45 19.39
CA ARG A 71 -15.21 13.08 20.30
C ARG A 71 -15.35 11.64 20.74
N LEU A 72 -14.23 11.01 21.05
CA LEU A 72 -14.20 9.68 21.65
C LEU A 72 -14.88 9.73 23.03
N THR A 73 -15.86 8.85 23.24
CA THR A 73 -16.60 8.72 24.50
C THR A 73 -16.27 7.44 25.25
N ASN A 74 -15.66 6.46 24.57
CA ASN A 74 -15.14 5.23 25.18
C ASN A 74 -14.03 4.64 24.30
N ILE A 75 -13.04 3.99 24.90
CA ILE A 75 -11.97 3.28 24.16
C ILE A 75 -12.47 1.98 23.49
N LYS A 76 -13.59 1.42 23.95
CA LYS A 76 -14.24 0.25 23.35
C LYS A 76 -15.10 0.66 22.17
N GLU A 77 -15.35 -0.30 21.28
CA GLU A 77 -16.19 -0.16 20.09
C GLU A 77 -17.62 0.30 20.40
N ASN A 78 -18.28 0.83 19.37
CA ASN A 78 -19.70 1.17 19.41
C ASN A 78 -20.59 -0.07 19.13
N HIS A 79 -21.91 0.15 19.22
CA HIS A 79 -22.91 -0.90 19.07
C HIS A 79 -22.84 -1.68 17.75
N LYS A 80 -22.31 -1.11 16.66
CA LYS A 80 -22.21 -1.78 15.33
C LYS A 80 -21.21 -2.95 15.32
N PHE A 81 -20.31 -2.96 16.30
CA PHE A 81 -19.29 -3.99 16.50
C PHE A 81 -19.50 -4.78 17.79
N GLN A 82 -20.61 -4.54 18.50
CA GLN A 82 -21.08 -5.44 19.54
C GLN A 82 -22.02 -6.48 18.93
N LYS A 83 -21.86 -7.74 19.33
CA LYS A 83 -22.76 -8.82 18.93
C LYS A 83 -24.16 -8.51 19.47
N ASP A 84 -25.13 -8.46 18.56
CA ASP A 84 -26.52 -8.04 18.83
C ASP A 84 -26.61 -6.62 19.45
N GLY A 85 -25.62 -5.77 19.16
CA GLY A 85 -25.52 -4.43 19.71
C GLY A 85 -26.67 -3.50 19.28
N LYS A 86 -27.13 -2.68 20.22
CA LYS A 86 -28.18 -1.68 19.99
C LYS A 86 -27.66 -0.30 20.31
N GLU A 87 -28.15 0.69 19.57
CA GLU A 87 -27.78 2.08 19.81
C GLU A 87 -28.14 2.50 21.25
N ASN A 88 -27.23 3.23 21.91
CA ASN A 88 -27.32 3.65 23.31
C ASN A 88 -27.28 2.52 24.36
N GLU A 89 -27.07 1.27 23.97
CA GLU A 89 -26.78 0.16 24.88
C GLU A 89 -25.29 -0.23 24.78
N ARG A 90 -24.70 -0.69 25.89
CA ARG A 90 -23.33 -1.22 25.92
C ARG A 90 -23.30 -2.54 26.66
N VAL A 91 -22.77 -3.56 25.99
CA VAL A 91 -22.39 -4.82 26.61
C VAL A 91 -20.93 -4.73 27.07
N GLU A 92 -20.66 -5.01 28.35
CA GLU A 92 -19.30 -4.93 28.92
C GLU A 92 -18.45 -6.18 28.69
N ASP A 93 -19.08 -7.31 28.34
CA ASP A 93 -18.40 -8.56 27.99
C ASP A 93 -17.53 -8.37 26.74
N PRO A 94 -16.18 -8.42 26.86
CA PRO A 94 -15.28 -8.22 25.72
C PRO A 94 -15.45 -9.27 24.62
N THR A 95 -15.98 -10.46 24.94
CA THR A 95 -16.25 -11.51 23.94
C THR A 95 -17.42 -11.19 23.04
N MET A 96 -18.30 -10.28 23.49
CA MET A 96 -19.42 -9.73 22.73
C MET A 96 -19.05 -8.43 22.02
N GLY A 97 -17.90 -7.82 22.34
CA GLY A 97 -17.37 -6.63 21.66
C GLY A 97 -16.71 -6.94 20.32
N ILE A 98 -15.79 -6.08 19.86
CA ILE A 98 -15.12 -6.24 18.54
C ILE A 98 -14.39 -7.58 18.39
N ARG A 99 -14.02 -8.22 19.49
CA ARG A 99 -13.41 -9.56 19.51
C ARG A 99 -14.24 -10.61 18.76
N HIS A 100 -15.56 -10.55 18.82
CA HIS A 100 -16.40 -11.57 18.19
C HIS A 100 -16.19 -11.61 16.67
N ILE A 101 -16.17 -10.43 16.04
CA ILE A 101 -16.01 -10.32 14.60
C ILE A 101 -14.56 -10.60 14.20
N VAL A 102 -13.57 -10.13 14.98
CA VAL A 102 -12.15 -10.40 14.71
C VAL A 102 -11.86 -11.91 14.77
N ALA A 103 -12.37 -12.60 15.79
CA ALA A 103 -12.25 -14.05 15.89
C ALA A 103 -12.92 -14.76 14.70
N GLU A 104 -14.13 -14.33 14.31
CA GLU A 104 -14.86 -14.91 13.18
C GLU A 104 -14.13 -14.72 11.84
N ILE A 105 -13.59 -13.54 11.54
CA ILE A 105 -12.88 -13.31 10.27
C ILE A 105 -11.54 -14.02 10.20
N LYS A 106 -10.85 -14.20 11.34
CA LYS A 106 -9.60 -14.97 11.38
C LYS A 106 -9.86 -16.46 11.17
N ASP A 107 -10.91 -16.99 11.80
CA ASP A 107 -11.29 -18.41 11.70
C ASP A 107 -11.91 -18.76 10.34
N LYS A 108 -12.93 -18.02 9.89
CA LYS A 108 -13.73 -18.39 8.71
C LYS A 108 -13.21 -17.82 7.39
N HIS A 109 -12.58 -16.65 7.45
CA HIS A 109 -12.12 -15.92 6.26
C HIS A 109 -10.59 -15.92 6.12
N SER A 110 -9.90 -16.66 7.00
CA SER A 110 -8.44 -16.80 7.01
C SER A 110 -7.69 -15.46 7.05
N ILE A 111 -8.29 -14.42 7.65
CA ILE A 111 -7.60 -13.15 7.88
C ILE A 111 -6.42 -13.38 8.82
N LYS A 112 -5.25 -12.88 8.43
CA LYS A 112 -4.02 -12.96 9.24
C LYS A 112 -3.85 -11.71 10.10
N TYR A 113 -4.10 -10.56 9.50
CA TYR A 113 -3.88 -9.26 10.12
C TYR A 113 -5.17 -8.44 10.10
N ALA A 114 -5.65 -8.04 11.26
CA ALA A 114 -6.78 -7.12 11.41
C ALA A 114 -6.30 -5.84 12.10
N TYR A 115 -6.38 -4.72 11.40
CA TYR A 115 -6.08 -3.39 11.94
C TYR A 115 -7.37 -2.59 12.12
N VAL A 116 -7.34 -1.64 13.05
CA VAL A 116 -8.41 -0.65 13.22
C VAL A 116 -7.87 0.77 13.10
N TRP A 117 -8.70 1.68 12.62
CA TRP A 117 -8.36 3.10 12.53
C TRP A 117 -8.59 3.84 13.85
N HIS A 118 -7.75 4.81 14.19
CA HIS A 118 -8.09 5.87 15.14
C HIS A 118 -7.28 7.14 14.84
N ALA A 119 -7.79 8.31 15.21
CA ALA A 119 -6.97 9.52 15.20
C ALA A 119 -5.91 9.50 16.30
N LEU A 120 -4.78 10.17 16.11
CA LEU A 120 -3.73 10.31 17.14
C LEU A 120 -4.29 10.84 18.46
N THR A 121 -5.24 11.77 18.38
CA THR A 121 -5.88 12.40 19.54
C THR A 121 -7.09 11.63 20.06
N GLY A 122 -7.29 10.39 19.61
CA GLY A 122 -8.37 9.48 20.01
C GLY A 122 -9.50 9.38 18.98
N TYR A 123 -10.03 10.53 18.55
CA TYR A 123 -10.94 10.68 17.42
C TYR A 123 -10.75 12.07 16.80
N TRP A 124 -11.49 12.43 15.74
CA TRP A 124 -11.39 13.74 15.06
C TRP A 124 -11.40 14.94 16.01
N GLY A 125 -12.40 15.02 16.90
CA GLY A 125 -12.52 16.07 17.92
C GLY A 125 -11.77 15.77 19.23
N GLY A 126 -10.98 14.70 19.29
CA GLY A 126 -10.21 14.28 20.46
C GLY A 126 -10.99 13.38 21.43
N VAL A 127 -10.51 13.28 22.67
CA VAL A 127 -11.14 12.53 23.77
C VAL A 127 -12.05 13.45 24.58
N ARG A 128 -13.33 13.08 24.78
CA ARG A 128 -14.29 13.91 25.50
C ARG A 128 -13.84 14.17 26.95
N PRO A 129 -13.70 15.44 27.39
CA PRO A 129 -13.39 15.75 28.78
C PRO A 129 -14.48 15.30 29.76
N GLY A 130 -14.07 14.76 30.91
CA GLY A 130 -14.97 14.45 32.03
C GLY A 130 -15.97 13.33 31.79
N VAL A 131 -15.82 12.54 30.73
CA VAL A 131 -16.67 11.36 30.49
C VAL A 131 -16.28 10.21 31.42
N ALA A 132 -17.30 9.53 31.96
CA ALA A 132 -17.13 8.44 32.91
C ALA A 132 -16.27 7.29 32.34
N GLY A 133 -15.31 6.82 33.13
CA GLY A 133 -14.37 5.75 32.76
C GLY A 133 -13.16 6.23 31.96
N MET A 134 -13.03 7.52 31.68
CA MET A 134 -11.89 8.12 30.96
C MET A 134 -11.34 9.38 31.65
N GLU A 135 -11.80 9.70 32.87
CA GLU A 135 -11.41 10.90 33.61
C GLU A 135 -9.91 10.91 33.95
N HIS A 136 -9.31 9.72 34.15
CA HIS A 136 -7.90 9.55 34.50
C HIS A 136 -6.94 9.92 33.36
N TYR A 137 -7.44 10.07 32.12
CA TYR A 137 -6.66 10.62 31.01
C TYR A 137 -6.55 12.15 31.08
N GLU A 138 -7.35 12.80 31.93
CA GLU A 138 -7.32 14.25 32.17
C GLU A 138 -7.42 15.08 30.87
N SER A 139 -8.26 14.63 29.93
CA SER A 139 -8.48 15.33 28.67
C SER A 139 -9.05 16.74 28.91
N LYS A 140 -8.52 17.73 28.20
CA LYS A 140 -8.95 19.14 28.30
C LYS A 140 -9.18 19.73 26.92
N MET A 141 -10.17 20.63 26.85
CA MET A 141 -10.41 21.41 25.65
C MET A 141 -9.21 22.28 25.31
N SER A 142 -8.70 22.12 24.10
CA SER A 142 -7.60 22.87 23.50
C SER A 142 -8.04 23.37 22.14
N TYR A 143 -7.68 24.60 21.79
CA TYR A 143 -8.10 25.22 20.54
C TYR A 143 -6.89 25.35 19.62
N PRO A 144 -6.86 24.62 18.48
CA PRO A 144 -5.80 24.74 17.49
C PRO A 144 -5.53 26.18 17.05
N VAL A 145 -4.26 26.54 16.90
CA VAL A 145 -3.83 27.79 16.28
C VAL A 145 -2.92 27.46 15.09
N SER A 146 -3.43 27.68 13.89
CA SER A 146 -2.68 27.43 12.66
C SER A 146 -1.63 28.51 12.42
N SER A 147 -0.44 28.12 11.95
CA SER A 147 0.58 29.06 11.50
C SER A 147 0.19 29.69 10.15
N PRO A 148 0.74 30.87 9.80
CA PRO A 148 0.53 31.46 8.47
C PRO A 148 0.94 30.50 7.33
N GLY A 149 1.96 29.67 7.55
CA GLY A 149 2.38 28.65 6.59
C GLY A 149 1.32 27.57 6.36
N VAL A 150 0.75 27.02 7.44
CA VAL A 150 -0.35 26.04 7.36
C VAL A 150 -1.57 26.65 6.66
N GLN A 151 -1.95 27.87 7.04
CA GLN A 151 -3.08 28.60 6.41
C GLN A 151 -2.84 28.88 4.92
N SER A 152 -1.57 29.03 4.50
CA SER A 152 -1.21 29.29 3.11
C SER A 152 -1.31 28.05 2.20
N ASN A 153 -1.28 26.84 2.75
CA ASN A 153 -1.28 25.60 1.96
C ASN A 153 -2.67 25.26 1.41
N GLU A 154 -3.62 24.89 2.28
CA GLU A 154 -4.97 24.47 1.87
C GLU A 154 -6.03 24.82 2.92
N PRO A 155 -7.26 25.16 2.52
CA PRO A 155 -8.40 25.19 3.43
C PRO A 155 -8.72 23.76 3.85
N CYS A 156 -8.81 23.51 5.16
CA CYS A 156 -9.11 22.19 5.69
C CYS A 156 -10.36 22.26 6.55
N ASP A 157 -11.46 21.67 6.10
CA ASP A 157 -12.74 21.68 6.81
C ASP A 157 -12.67 20.95 8.15
N ALA A 158 -11.89 19.86 8.22
CA ALA A 158 -11.60 19.18 9.47
C ALA A 158 -10.92 20.12 10.48
N LEU A 159 -9.87 20.85 10.06
CA LEU A 159 -9.18 21.80 10.93
C LEU A 159 -10.10 22.95 11.33
N ASN A 160 -10.88 23.51 10.41
CA ASN A 160 -11.85 24.57 10.69
C ASN A 160 -12.87 24.13 11.74
N SER A 161 -13.38 22.90 11.63
CA SER A 161 -14.26 22.31 12.63
C SER A 161 -13.58 22.20 13.99
N ILE A 162 -12.36 21.67 14.05
CA ILE A 162 -11.64 21.47 15.32
C ILE A 162 -11.27 22.81 15.96
N VAL A 163 -10.90 23.84 15.17
CA VAL A 163 -10.69 25.21 15.67
C VAL A 163 -11.96 25.77 16.30
N LYS A 164 -13.12 25.57 15.66
CA LYS A 164 -14.40 26.08 16.12
C LYS A 164 -14.92 25.35 17.35
N ASN A 165 -14.88 24.02 17.33
CA ASN A 165 -15.46 23.17 18.37
C ASN A 165 -14.47 22.89 19.51
N GLY A 166 -13.17 23.10 19.30
CA GLY A 166 -12.08 22.69 20.16
C GLY A 166 -11.75 21.20 20.03
N LEU A 167 -10.56 20.83 20.46
CA LEU A 167 -10.08 19.46 20.54
C LEU A 167 -10.00 19.01 22.00
N GLY A 168 -10.54 17.84 22.33
CA GLY A 168 -10.30 17.18 23.61
C GLY A 168 -8.90 16.56 23.65
N LEU A 169 -7.91 17.33 24.11
CA LEU A 169 -6.52 16.90 24.16
C LEU A 169 -6.25 16.15 25.47
N VAL A 170 -5.91 14.85 25.38
CA VAL A 170 -5.43 14.05 26.51
C VAL A 170 -4.24 14.73 27.17
N ASN A 171 -4.12 14.65 28.50
CA ASN A 171 -2.96 15.22 29.17
C ASN A 171 -1.67 14.58 28.63
N PRO A 172 -0.68 15.35 28.12
CA PRO A 172 0.56 14.80 27.57
C PRO A 172 1.36 13.91 28.54
N ASP A 173 1.16 14.04 29.86
CA ASP A 173 1.79 13.18 30.87
C ASP A 173 1.01 11.87 31.12
N LYS A 174 -0.21 11.76 30.59
CA LYS A 174 -1.09 10.58 30.69
C LYS A 174 -1.31 9.88 29.34
N VAL A 175 -0.86 10.46 28.23
CA VAL A 175 -1.13 9.96 26.87
C VAL A 175 -0.60 8.55 26.62
N TYR A 176 0.50 8.13 27.27
CA TYR A 176 0.94 6.74 27.23
C TYR A 176 -0.10 5.78 27.82
N ASN A 177 -0.73 6.13 28.94
CA ASN A 177 -1.75 5.29 29.55
C ASN A 177 -2.97 5.18 28.63
N PHE A 178 -3.39 6.29 28.02
CA PHE A 178 -4.46 6.28 27.02
C PHE A 178 -4.17 5.31 25.86
N TYR A 179 -3.02 5.45 25.19
CA TYR A 179 -2.68 4.54 24.10
C TYR A 179 -2.47 3.11 24.58
N ASN A 180 -1.88 2.90 25.75
CA ASN A 180 -1.60 1.56 26.24
C ASN A 180 -2.90 0.84 26.62
N GLU A 181 -3.84 1.50 27.29
CA GLU A 181 -5.14 0.93 27.63
C GLU A 181 -5.95 0.61 26.36
N LEU A 182 -6.01 1.54 25.39
CA LEU A 182 -6.67 1.32 24.10
C LEU A 182 -6.03 0.14 23.34
N HIS A 183 -4.72 0.14 23.16
CA HIS A 183 -4.05 -0.91 22.37
C HIS A 183 -3.99 -2.25 23.09
N SER A 184 -3.90 -2.28 24.43
CA SER A 184 -4.02 -3.53 25.20
C SER A 184 -5.42 -4.13 25.04
N TYR A 185 -6.47 -3.31 25.06
CA TYR A 185 -7.83 -3.77 24.78
C TYR A 185 -7.93 -4.36 23.37
N LEU A 186 -7.49 -3.63 22.35
CA LEU A 186 -7.53 -4.07 20.95
C LEU A 186 -6.73 -5.36 20.73
N ALA A 187 -5.51 -5.44 21.26
CA ALA A 187 -4.68 -6.65 21.18
C ALA A 187 -5.36 -7.85 21.87
N SER A 188 -6.02 -7.64 23.01
CA SER A 188 -6.79 -8.70 23.69
C SER A 188 -8.02 -9.16 22.90
N ALA A 189 -8.54 -8.31 22.00
CA ALA A 189 -9.61 -8.64 21.07
C ALA A 189 -9.10 -9.30 19.78
N GLY A 190 -7.78 -9.48 19.62
CA GLY A 190 -7.15 -10.11 18.47
C GLY A 190 -6.79 -9.17 17.33
N ILE A 191 -6.86 -7.84 17.53
CA ILE A 191 -6.35 -6.85 16.58
C ILE A 191 -4.81 -6.90 16.57
N ASP A 192 -4.22 -6.82 15.38
CA ASP A 192 -2.78 -6.98 15.17
C ASP A 192 -2.04 -5.64 14.99
N GLY A 193 -2.78 -4.55 14.83
CA GLY A 193 -2.21 -3.21 14.67
C GLY A 193 -3.26 -2.12 14.46
N VAL A 194 -2.80 -0.90 14.20
CA VAL A 194 -3.65 0.28 14.04
C VAL A 194 -3.26 1.14 12.84
N LYS A 195 -4.23 1.80 12.21
CA LYS A 195 -4.01 2.93 11.30
C LYS A 195 -4.23 4.22 12.08
N VAL A 196 -3.21 5.08 12.20
CA VAL A 196 -3.24 6.27 13.06
C VAL A 196 -3.21 7.54 12.23
N ASP A 197 -4.34 8.25 12.22
CA ASP A 197 -4.54 9.45 11.39
C ASP A 197 -4.43 10.74 12.21
N VAL A 198 -4.59 11.87 11.53
CA VAL A 198 -4.67 13.22 12.12
C VAL A 198 -3.43 13.60 12.94
N GLN A 199 -2.24 13.08 12.60
CA GLN A 199 -1.06 13.28 13.43
C GLN A 199 -0.50 14.71 13.35
N ASN A 200 -0.61 15.35 12.18
CA ASN A 200 -0.17 16.71 11.93
C ASN A 200 -0.88 17.75 12.83
N ILE A 201 -2.04 17.43 13.42
CA ILE A 201 -2.79 18.38 14.27
C ILE A 201 -1.96 18.90 15.44
N LEU A 202 -1.00 18.12 15.95
CA LEU A 202 -0.15 18.51 17.08
C LEU A 202 0.68 19.77 16.82
N GLU A 203 0.96 20.10 15.55
CA GLU A 203 1.65 21.34 15.17
C GLU A 203 0.89 22.58 15.66
N THR A 204 -0.44 22.49 15.72
CA THR A 204 -1.35 23.60 16.05
C THR A 204 -1.68 23.71 17.55
N LEU A 205 -1.21 22.76 18.37
CA LEU A 205 -1.63 22.57 19.77
C LEU A 205 -0.50 22.80 20.79
N GLY A 206 0.65 23.33 20.36
CA GLY A 206 1.83 23.45 21.22
C GLY A 206 1.71 24.46 22.38
N ALA A 207 0.72 25.36 22.35
CA ALA A 207 0.52 26.38 23.37
C ALA A 207 0.23 25.74 24.73
N GLY A 208 0.91 26.19 25.80
CA GLY A 208 0.77 25.61 27.14
C GLY A 208 1.48 24.27 27.36
N HIS A 209 2.03 23.64 26.32
CA HIS A 209 2.68 22.32 26.41
C HIS A 209 4.19 22.34 26.15
N GLY A 210 4.81 23.52 26.20
CA GLY A 210 6.23 23.74 25.93
C GLY A 210 6.58 23.75 24.43
N GLY A 211 5.60 24.05 23.58
CA GLY A 211 5.76 24.18 22.13
C GLY A 211 5.46 22.90 21.35
N ARG A 212 5.22 23.06 20.05
CA ARG A 212 4.85 21.97 19.13
C ARG A 212 5.83 20.80 19.13
N VAL A 213 7.13 21.08 19.17
CA VAL A 213 8.19 20.06 19.18
C VAL A 213 8.11 19.17 20.42
N LYS A 214 7.89 19.76 21.60
CA LYS A 214 7.82 19.00 22.86
C LYS A 214 6.55 18.17 22.92
N LEU A 215 5.42 18.72 22.48
CA LEU A 215 4.13 18.02 22.42
C LEU A 215 4.19 16.84 21.43
N ALA A 216 4.62 17.09 20.19
CA ALA A 216 4.77 16.08 19.16
C ALA A 216 5.66 14.93 19.64
N ARG A 217 6.84 15.25 20.21
CA ARG A 217 7.74 14.23 20.74
C ARG A 217 7.09 13.37 21.83
N LYS A 218 6.36 13.97 22.77
CA LYS A 218 5.67 13.21 23.83
C LYS A 218 4.64 12.25 23.26
N TYR A 219 3.79 12.73 22.35
CA TYR A 219 2.74 11.92 21.74
C TYR A 219 3.30 10.77 20.90
N HIS A 220 4.28 11.03 20.03
CA HIS A 220 4.87 9.99 19.18
C HIS A 220 5.64 8.95 20.01
N GLN A 221 6.38 9.38 21.05
CA GLN A 221 7.06 8.42 21.94
C GLN A 221 6.07 7.54 22.71
N ALA A 222 4.96 8.11 23.19
CA ALA A 222 3.92 7.37 23.87
C ALA A 222 3.21 6.39 22.93
N LEU A 223 2.91 6.82 21.70
CA LEU A 223 2.32 5.99 20.65
C LEU A 223 3.24 4.80 20.35
N GLU A 224 4.50 5.04 19.99
CA GLU A 224 5.46 3.99 19.64
C GLU A 224 5.73 3.03 20.81
N ALA A 225 5.74 3.53 22.06
CA ALA A 225 5.87 2.70 23.24
C ALA A 225 4.66 1.78 23.42
N SER A 226 3.44 2.27 23.17
CA SER A 226 2.24 1.44 23.20
C SER A 226 2.21 0.42 22.05
N ILE A 227 2.57 0.81 20.83
CA ILE A 227 2.69 -0.11 19.69
C ILE A 227 3.69 -1.22 20.00
N SER A 228 4.89 -0.87 20.48
CA SER A 228 5.94 -1.85 20.81
C SER A 228 5.49 -2.85 21.88
N ARG A 229 4.59 -2.44 22.79
CA ARG A 229 4.09 -3.27 23.88
C ARG A 229 2.96 -4.21 23.46
N ASN A 230 2.08 -3.74 22.57
CA ASN A 230 0.82 -4.43 22.28
C ASN A 230 0.82 -5.12 20.91
N PHE A 231 1.64 -4.67 19.96
CA PHE A 231 1.68 -5.18 18.58
C PHE A 231 3.12 -5.58 18.19
N PRO A 232 3.54 -6.83 18.47
CA PRO A 232 4.94 -7.26 18.30
C PRO A 232 5.44 -7.19 16.85
N GLY A 233 4.53 -7.22 15.87
CA GLY A 233 4.84 -7.06 14.44
C GLY A 233 5.10 -5.62 13.98
N ASN A 234 5.20 -4.65 14.91
CA ASN A 234 5.18 -3.21 14.60
C ASN A 234 3.90 -2.82 13.84
N GLY A 235 2.76 -3.22 14.41
CA GLY A 235 1.45 -3.07 13.79
C GLY A 235 0.95 -1.63 13.80
N ILE A 236 1.49 -0.79 12.92
CA ILE A 236 1.07 0.60 12.76
C ILE A 236 1.20 1.06 11.31
N ILE A 237 0.21 1.81 10.82
CA ILE A 237 0.28 2.65 9.63
C ILE A 237 0.09 4.11 10.07
N SER A 238 1.08 4.95 9.84
CA SER A 238 1.06 6.37 10.20
C SER A 238 0.51 7.22 9.05
N CYS A 239 -0.59 7.93 9.25
CA CYS A 239 -1.23 8.75 8.22
C CYS A 239 -1.34 10.21 8.66
N MET A 240 -1.47 11.12 7.68
CA MET A 240 -1.49 12.57 7.94
C MET A 240 -0.33 13.00 8.86
N SER A 241 0.87 12.46 8.61
CA SER A 241 2.00 12.45 9.55
C SER A 241 3.32 12.98 8.94
N HIS A 242 3.21 13.81 7.90
CA HIS A 242 4.37 14.36 7.18
C HIS A 242 4.93 15.64 7.82
N ASN A 243 4.39 16.10 8.94
CA ASN A 243 4.96 17.26 9.61
C ASN A 243 6.38 16.94 10.15
N THR A 244 7.27 17.93 10.06
CA THR A 244 8.67 17.75 10.43
C THR A 244 8.85 17.30 11.88
N ASP A 245 8.07 17.84 12.82
CA ASP A 245 8.15 17.46 14.23
C ASP A 245 7.82 15.99 14.48
N GLY A 246 6.84 15.43 13.75
CA GLY A 246 6.48 14.02 13.83
C GLY A 246 7.58 13.14 13.27
N LEU A 247 8.05 13.45 12.06
CA LEU A 247 9.13 12.72 11.38
C LEU A 247 10.43 12.67 12.20
N TYR A 248 10.86 13.80 12.79
CA TYR A 248 12.04 13.85 13.67
C TYR A 248 11.82 13.23 15.06
N SER A 249 10.57 12.96 15.43
CA SER A 249 10.24 12.32 16.71
C SER A 249 10.06 10.81 16.60
N ALA A 250 9.70 10.31 15.42
CA ALA A 250 9.55 8.88 15.15
C ALA A 250 10.88 8.14 15.22
N LYS A 251 10.86 6.93 15.79
CA LYS A 251 12.04 6.07 15.96
C LYS A 251 11.80 4.63 15.55
N ARG A 252 10.55 4.17 15.58
CA ARG A 252 10.18 2.76 15.45
C ARG A 252 9.00 2.51 14.52
N THR A 253 8.13 3.50 14.28
CA THR A 253 7.02 3.37 13.35
C THR A 253 7.52 2.89 12.00
N ALA A 254 7.04 1.73 11.53
CA ALA A 254 7.57 1.10 10.32
C ALA A 254 6.91 1.58 9.04
N VAL A 255 5.62 1.92 9.06
CA VAL A 255 4.84 2.24 7.84
C VAL A 255 4.25 3.64 7.93
N ILE A 256 4.36 4.40 6.84
CA ILE A 256 3.84 5.76 6.71
C ILE A 256 3.13 5.94 5.37
N ARG A 257 1.89 6.44 5.39
CA ARG A 257 1.17 6.82 4.16
C ARG A 257 1.96 7.91 3.45
N ALA A 258 2.24 7.76 2.16
CA ALA A 258 3.07 8.67 1.38
C ALA A 258 2.28 9.64 0.49
N SER A 259 0.97 9.68 0.65
CA SER A 259 0.05 10.56 -0.07
C SER A 259 -0.96 11.20 0.87
N ASP A 260 -1.69 12.15 0.31
CA ASP A 260 -3.06 12.44 0.74
C ASP A 260 -3.99 11.25 0.40
N ASP A 261 -5.27 11.34 0.77
CA ASP A 261 -6.25 10.29 0.50
C ASP A 261 -6.41 10.00 -1.01
N PHE A 262 -6.69 8.74 -1.32
CA PHE A 262 -7.21 8.36 -2.63
C PHE A 262 -8.62 8.94 -2.81
N TRP A 263 -8.79 9.84 -3.78
CA TRP A 263 -10.06 10.51 -4.08
C TRP A 263 -10.73 9.92 -5.34
N PRO A 264 -11.52 8.83 -5.23
CA PRO A 264 -12.08 8.14 -6.40
C PRO A 264 -13.00 8.99 -7.27
N SER A 265 -13.60 10.04 -6.70
CA SER A 265 -14.54 10.92 -7.40
C SER A 265 -13.88 12.18 -7.97
N ASP A 266 -12.59 12.43 -7.70
CA ASP A 266 -11.85 13.56 -8.25
C ASP A 266 -10.91 13.08 -9.37
N PRO A 267 -11.28 13.28 -10.65
CA PRO A 267 -10.45 12.85 -11.77
C PRO A 267 -9.06 13.51 -11.79
N ALA A 268 -8.90 14.71 -11.23
CA ALA A 268 -7.62 15.41 -11.19
C ALA A 268 -6.62 14.73 -10.23
N SER A 269 -7.12 14.01 -9.22
CA SER A 269 -6.29 13.42 -8.17
C SER A 269 -5.44 12.24 -8.65
N HIS A 270 -5.87 11.48 -9.66
CA HIS A 270 -5.28 10.17 -9.95
C HIS A 270 -3.83 10.21 -10.43
N THR A 271 -3.51 11.08 -11.40
CA THR A 271 -2.13 11.21 -11.89
C THR A 271 -1.24 11.92 -10.87
N ILE A 272 -1.80 12.88 -10.13
CA ILE A 272 -1.13 13.57 -9.02
C ILE A 272 -0.80 12.60 -7.90
N HIS A 273 -1.67 11.64 -7.60
CA HIS A 273 -1.45 10.63 -6.55
C HIS A 273 -0.22 9.79 -6.87
N ILE A 274 -0.14 9.24 -8.10
CA ILE A 274 0.98 8.39 -8.51
C ILE A 274 2.31 9.16 -8.52
N SER A 275 2.31 10.41 -9.01
CA SER A 275 3.51 11.24 -8.92
C SER A 275 3.86 11.55 -7.46
N SER A 276 2.90 11.97 -6.64
CA SER A 276 3.15 12.32 -5.23
C SER A 276 3.70 11.15 -4.42
N VAL A 277 3.11 9.96 -4.50
CA VAL A 277 3.62 8.78 -3.76
C VAL A 277 5.04 8.40 -4.18
N ALA A 278 5.34 8.46 -5.48
CA ALA A 278 6.67 8.12 -6.00
C ALA A 278 7.72 9.12 -5.49
N TYR A 279 7.48 10.42 -5.62
CA TYR A 279 8.44 11.44 -5.17
C TYR A 279 8.57 11.50 -3.64
N ASN A 280 7.46 11.39 -2.89
CA ASN A 280 7.52 11.33 -1.43
C ASN A 280 8.28 10.10 -0.93
N THR A 281 8.21 8.98 -1.66
CA THR A 281 8.98 7.76 -1.35
C THR A 281 10.49 7.97 -1.43
N VAL A 282 11.00 8.94 -2.20
CA VAL A 282 12.45 9.25 -2.25
C VAL A 282 12.97 9.64 -0.86
N PHE A 283 12.20 10.41 -0.10
CA PHE A 283 12.58 10.83 1.25
C PHE A 283 12.11 9.83 2.30
N LEU A 284 10.82 9.48 2.31
CA LEU A 284 10.23 8.62 3.35
C LEU A 284 10.83 7.21 3.33
N GLY A 285 11.12 6.69 2.12
CA GLY A 285 11.64 5.35 1.91
C GLY A 285 13.07 5.11 2.42
N GLU A 286 13.74 6.13 2.96
CA GLU A 286 15.06 6.01 3.60
C GLU A 286 14.95 5.51 5.05
N PHE A 287 13.83 5.72 5.72
CA PHE A 287 13.68 5.44 7.16
C PHE A 287 12.36 4.76 7.52
N MET A 288 11.34 4.79 6.66
CA MET A 288 10.07 4.10 6.84
C MET A 288 9.65 3.41 5.54
N GLN A 289 8.74 2.45 5.62
CA GLN A 289 8.08 1.88 4.46
C GLN A 289 6.91 2.78 4.04
N PRO A 290 6.97 3.36 2.83
CA PRO A 290 5.85 4.10 2.26
C PRO A 290 4.67 3.17 1.98
N ASP A 291 3.50 3.61 2.42
CA ASP A 291 2.19 3.08 2.06
C ASP A 291 1.57 4.02 1.01
N TRP A 292 1.11 3.46 -0.11
CA TRP A 292 0.63 4.24 -1.27
C TRP A 292 -0.89 4.38 -1.29
N ASP A 293 -1.51 4.05 -0.15
CA ASP A 293 -2.95 4.09 0.10
C ASP A 293 -3.77 3.06 -0.70
N MET A 294 -5.01 2.86 -0.26
CA MET A 294 -6.02 2.07 -0.95
C MET A 294 -6.33 2.59 -2.35
N PHE A 295 -6.99 1.76 -3.15
CA PHE A 295 -7.61 2.17 -4.41
C PHE A 295 -8.83 1.30 -4.70
N HIS A 296 -9.61 1.69 -5.71
CA HIS A 296 -10.71 0.87 -6.22
C HIS A 296 -10.25 -0.02 -7.37
N SER A 297 -10.58 -1.32 -7.31
CA SER A 297 -10.37 -2.22 -8.45
C SER A 297 -11.40 -2.01 -9.55
N VAL A 298 -12.59 -1.49 -9.24
CA VAL A 298 -13.62 -1.11 -10.21
C VAL A 298 -13.58 0.41 -10.42
N HIS A 299 -12.68 0.87 -11.26
CA HIS A 299 -12.50 2.29 -11.58
C HIS A 299 -11.82 2.49 -12.95
N PRO A 300 -12.10 3.57 -13.70
CA PRO A 300 -11.41 3.83 -14.98
C PRO A 300 -9.88 3.90 -14.86
N MET A 301 -9.36 4.33 -13.71
CA MET A 301 -7.93 4.39 -13.39
C MET A 301 -7.43 3.17 -12.58
N ALA A 302 -8.23 2.10 -12.45
CA ALA A 302 -7.91 0.99 -11.55
C ALA A 302 -6.62 0.26 -11.96
N GLU A 303 -6.46 -0.07 -13.26
CA GLU A 303 -5.25 -0.75 -13.72
C GLU A 303 -4.01 0.14 -13.55
N TYR A 304 -4.14 1.44 -13.83
CA TYR A 304 -3.07 2.43 -13.64
C TYR A 304 -2.57 2.46 -12.18
N HIS A 305 -3.51 2.47 -11.23
CA HIS A 305 -3.21 2.40 -9.80
C HIS A 305 -2.68 1.05 -9.34
N GLY A 306 -3.19 -0.06 -9.90
CA GLY A 306 -2.73 -1.41 -9.61
C GLY A 306 -1.29 -1.63 -10.08
N ALA A 307 -0.97 -1.23 -11.30
CA ALA A 307 0.38 -1.29 -11.87
C ALA A 307 1.38 -0.49 -11.02
N ALA A 308 1.03 0.74 -10.61
CA ALA A 308 1.88 1.56 -9.75
C ALA A 308 2.19 0.86 -8.41
N ARG A 309 1.18 0.28 -7.75
CA ARG A 309 1.35 -0.42 -6.46
C ARG A 309 2.14 -1.73 -6.58
N ALA A 310 2.02 -2.43 -7.71
CA ALA A 310 2.84 -3.60 -8.00
C ALA A 310 4.34 -3.27 -8.06
N VAL A 311 4.69 -2.09 -8.57
CA VAL A 311 6.06 -1.59 -8.66
C VAL A 311 6.49 -0.84 -7.39
N GLY A 312 5.56 -0.28 -6.62
CA GLY A 312 5.84 0.54 -5.44
C GLY A 312 6.48 -0.19 -4.25
N GLY A 313 6.44 -1.53 -4.22
CA GLY A 313 6.96 -2.32 -3.10
C GLY A 313 6.25 -2.06 -1.76
N CYS A 314 5.08 -1.43 -1.83
CA CYS A 314 4.21 -1.04 -0.72
C CYS A 314 3.16 -2.12 -0.41
N ALA A 315 2.30 -1.86 0.57
CA ALA A 315 1.11 -2.68 0.79
C ALA A 315 0.15 -2.55 -0.40
N ILE A 316 -0.59 -3.61 -0.71
CA ILE A 316 -1.63 -3.59 -1.74
C ILE A 316 -2.95 -3.96 -1.08
N TYR A 317 -3.82 -2.97 -0.94
CA TYR A 317 -5.17 -3.18 -0.45
C TYR A 317 -6.15 -2.30 -1.22
N VAL A 318 -7.37 -2.81 -1.41
CA VAL A 318 -8.46 -2.07 -2.07
C VAL A 318 -9.45 -1.55 -1.05
N SER A 319 -10.29 -0.61 -1.45
CA SER A 319 -11.42 -0.09 -0.65
C SER A 319 -12.78 -0.35 -1.30
N ASP A 320 -12.83 -1.35 -2.19
CA ASP A 320 -14.03 -1.70 -2.95
C ASP A 320 -15.25 -2.02 -2.07
N LYS A 321 -16.43 -1.61 -2.57
CA LYS A 321 -17.71 -1.99 -1.99
C LYS A 321 -17.95 -3.50 -2.16
N PRO A 322 -18.63 -4.17 -1.21
CA PRO A 322 -18.98 -5.58 -1.35
C PRO A 322 -19.67 -5.88 -2.69
N GLY A 323 -19.15 -6.86 -3.43
CA GLY A 323 -19.65 -7.25 -4.75
C GLY A 323 -19.28 -6.31 -5.90
N LYS A 324 -18.42 -5.32 -5.68
CA LYS A 324 -17.90 -4.41 -6.70
C LYS A 324 -16.39 -4.57 -6.84
N HIS A 325 -15.98 -5.76 -7.27
CA HIS A 325 -14.58 -6.16 -7.41
C HIS A 325 -14.26 -6.49 -8.86
N ASP A 326 -13.13 -6.00 -9.38
CA ASP A 326 -12.56 -6.46 -10.63
C ASP A 326 -11.57 -7.60 -10.36
N PHE A 327 -12.07 -8.84 -10.42
CA PHE A 327 -11.24 -10.01 -10.19
C PHE A 327 -10.17 -10.24 -11.27
N ASN A 328 -10.33 -9.68 -12.48
CA ASN A 328 -9.30 -9.80 -13.51
C ASN A 328 -8.11 -8.93 -13.15
N LEU A 329 -8.35 -7.69 -12.71
CA LEU A 329 -7.30 -6.82 -12.20
C LEU A 329 -6.66 -7.39 -10.93
N LEU A 330 -7.47 -7.86 -9.97
CA LEU A 330 -6.93 -8.40 -8.70
C LEU A 330 -6.01 -9.61 -8.94
N LYS A 331 -6.30 -10.48 -9.91
CA LYS A 331 -5.42 -11.61 -10.28
C LYS A 331 -4.09 -11.18 -10.90
N LYS A 332 -3.95 -9.93 -11.38
CA LYS A 332 -2.65 -9.37 -11.80
C LYS A 332 -1.78 -8.95 -10.60
N LEU A 333 -2.32 -8.92 -9.39
CA LEU A 333 -1.67 -8.42 -8.16
C LEU A 333 -1.56 -9.50 -7.06
N VAL A 334 -2.55 -10.37 -6.95
CA VAL A 334 -2.77 -11.26 -5.81
C VAL A 334 -2.68 -12.72 -6.25
N LEU A 335 -1.91 -13.51 -5.51
CA LEU A 335 -1.83 -14.96 -5.68
C LEU A 335 -3.04 -15.65 -5.05
N PRO A 336 -3.38 -16.91 -5.44
CA PRO A 336 -4.53 -17.62 -4.90
C PRO A 336 -4.55 -17.75 -3.37
N ASP A 337 -3.36 -17.77 -2.75
CA ASP A 337 -3.20 -17.86 -1.30
C ASP A 337 -3.36 -16.50 -0.57
N GLY A 338 -3.64 -15.42 -1.32
CA GLY A 338 -3.78 -14.06 -0.80
C GLY A 338 -2.46 -13.31 -0.61
N SER A 339 -1.31 -13.95 -0.87
CA SER A 339 -0.02 -13.26 -0.87
C SER A 339 0.18 -12.42 -2.13
N ILE A 340 1.08 -11.45 -2.08
CA ILE A 340 1.45 -10.62 -3.23
C ILE A 340 2.90 -10.84 -3.65
N LEU A 341 3.20 -10.55 -4.91
CA LEU A 341 4.57 -10.48 -5.42
C LEU A 341 5.17 -9.09 -5.13
N ARG A 342 5.34 -8.75 -3.84
CA ARG A 342 5.87 -7.44 -3.44
C ARG A 342 7.34 -7.29 -3.86
N ALA A 343 7.68 -6.18 -4.48
CA ALA A 343 9.07 -5.80 -4.76
C ALA A 343 9.81 -5.40 -3.46
N LYS A 344 11.14 -5.45 -3.49
CA LYS A 344 11.98 -5.38 -2.27
C LYS A 344 12.02 -4.01 -1.61
N PHE A 345 12.17 -2.96 -2.41
CA PHE A 345 12.42 -1.62 -1.92
C PHE A 345 11.15 -0.77 -1.95
N PRO A 346 11.13 0.39 -1.29
CA PRO A 346 10.19 1.45 -1.63
C PRO A 346 10.42 1.90 -3.09
N GLY A 347 9.40 1.87 -3.93
CA GLY A 347 9.49 2.21 -5.35
C GLY A 347 9.73 3.71 -5.55
N ARG A 348 10.69 4.06 -6.42
CA ARG A 348 11.16 5.44 -6.58
C ARG A 348 11.19 5.85 -8.05
N PRO A 349 11.11 7.15 -8.35
CA PRO A 349 11.41 7.65 -9.68
C PRO A 349 12.78 7.17 -10.14
N THR A 350 12.92 6.83 -11.41
CA THR A 350 14.24 6.61 -12.02
C THR A 350 15.04 7.91 -11.96
N ARG A 351 16.36 7.80 -11.99
CA ARG A 351 17.26 8.94 -11.81
C ARG A 351 17.00 10.09 -12.78
N ASP A 352 16.61 9.78 -14.01
CA ASP A 352 16.28 10.76 -15.04
C ASP A 352 14.95 11.48 -14.82
N CYS A 353 14.04 10.95 -13.99
CA CYS A 353 12.78 11.61 -13.63
C CYS A 353 12.90 12.52 -12.40
N LEU A 354 13.98 12.44 -11.59
CA LEU A 354 14.06 13.11 -10.28
C LEU A 354 13.83 14.63 -10.30
N PHE A 355 14.17 15.28 -11.41
CA PHE A 355 14.02 16.73 -11.58
C PHE A 355 12.99 17.12 -12.67
N SER A 356 12.23 16.15 -13.16
CA SER A 356 11.14 16.36 -14.11
C SER A 356 9.83 16.69 -13.41
N ASP A 357 8.90 17.33 -14.13
CA ASP A 357 7.52 17.54 -13.69
C ASP A 357 6.58 16.70 -14.56
N PRO A 358 6.45 15.38 -14.27
CA PRO A 358 5.76 14.44 -15.14
C PRO A 358 4.26 14.69 -15.26
N ALA A 359 3.72 15.65 -14.49
CA ALA A 359 2.32 15.98 -14.47
C ALA A 359 1.97 17.21 -15.32
N ARG A 360 2.96 18.06 -15.67
CA ARG A 360 2.71 19.39 -16.25
C ARG A 360 3.67 19.82 -17.36
N ASP A 361 4.84 19.21 -17.48
CA ASP A 361 5.85 19.69 -18.43
C ASP A 361 5.52 19.39 -19.90
N GLY A 362 4.53 18.53 -20.18
CA GLY A 362 4.17 18.12 -21.54
C GLY A 362 5.25 17.32 -22.26
N GLU A 363 6.26 16.82 -21.55
CA GLU A 363 7.47 16.21 -22.14
C GLU A 363 7.90 14.91 -21.43
N SER A 364 7.66 14.78 -20.13
CA SER A 364 8.20 13.68 -19.33
C SER A 364 7.17 12.60 -19.03
N LEU A 365 7.60 11.33 -19.14
CA LEU A 365 6.95 10.19 -18.50
C LEU A 365 7.53 10.00 -17.09
N LEU A 366 6.69 9.61 -16.14
CA LEU A 366 7.16 9.15 -14.83
C LEU A 366 7.55 7.68 -14.94
N LYS A 367 8.81 7.36 -14.69
CA LYS A 367 9.29 6.00 -14.54
C LYS A 367 9.55 5.70 -13.08
N ILE A 368 8.99 4.61 -12.57
CA ILE A 368 9.15 4.14 -11.20
C ILE A 368 9.85 2.79 -11.27
N TRP A 369 10.95 2.61 -10.55
CA TRP A 369 11.68 1.34 -10.54
C TRP A 369 11.68 0.68 -9.17
N ASN A 370 11.86 -0.64 -9.18
CA ASN A 370 12.08 -1.47 -8.00
C ASN A 370 12.86 -2.75 -8.35
N LEU A 371 13.21 -3.54 -7.33
CA LEU A 371 14.00 -4.75 -7.46
C LEU A 371 13.29 -5.96 -6.86
N ASN A 372 13.45 -7.12 -7.49
CA ASN A 372 13.09 -8.45 -6.97
C ASN A 372 14.36 -9.22 -6.58
N ASP A 373 14.24 -10.53 -6.36
CA ASP A 373 15.39 -11.39 -6.07
C ASP A 373 16.33 -11.54 -7.26
N PHE A 374 15.77 -11.72 -8.46
CA PHE A 374 16.53 -12.03 -9.68
C PHE A 374 16.13 -11.16 -10.89
N SER A 375 15.29 -10.15 -10.69
CA SER A 375 14.92 -9.19 -11.74
C SER A 375 14.72 -7.79 -11.15
N GLY A 376 14.65 -6.78 -12.02
CA GLY A 376 14.02 -5.50 -11.74
C GLY A 376 12.59 -5.44 -12.27
N VAL A 377 11.88 -4.40 -11.86
CA VAL A 377 10.58 -4.02 -12.42
C VAL A 377 10.53 -2.50 -12.59
N VAL A 378 10.00 -2.03 -13.71
CA VAL A 378 9.84 -0.60 -14.02
C VAL A 378 8.42 -0.34 -14.49
N GLY A 379 7.69 0.54 -13.80
CA GLY A 379 6.42 1.08 -14.26
C GLY A 379 6.65 2.43 -14.96
N VAL A 380 6.00 2.64 -16.09
CA VAL A 380 6.08 3.87 -16.89
C VAL A 380 4.70 4.46 -16.99
N PHE A 381 4.54 5.73 -16.64
CA PHE A 381 3.24 6.37 -16.48
C PHE A 381 3.24 7.72 -17.18
N ASN A 382 2.22 7.98 -18.00
CA ASN A 382 1.91 9.33 -18.43
C ASN A 382 1.02 9.99 -17.37
N CYS A 383 1.57 10.95 -16.62
CA CYS A 383 0.88 11.65 -15.55
C CYS A 383 0.35 13.04 -15.94
N GLN A 384 0.49 13.43 -17.22
CA GLN A 384 0.20 14.78 -17.70
C GLN A 384 -1.28 15.18 -17.54
N GLY A 385 -1.53 16.49 -17.44
CA GLY A 385 -2.85 17.10 -17.57
C GLY A 385 -3.53 17.52 -16.26
N ALA A 386 -3.04 17.06 -15.11
CA ALA A 386 -3.52 17.50 -13.80
C ALA A 386 -2.38 17.90 -12.87
N GLY A 387 -2.64 18.84 -11.96
CA GLY A 387 -1.67 19.28 -10.96
C GLY A 387 -2.30 20.06 -9.82
N TRP A 388 -1.57 20.19 -8.71
CA TRP A 388 -1.99 21.04 -7.59
C TRP A 388 -1.92 22.53 -7.97
N CYS A 389 -3.04 23.23 -7.87
CA CYS A 389 -3.12 24.66 -8.08
C CYS A 389 -2.90 25.41 -6.76
N LYS A 390 -1.75 26.09 -6.60
CA LYS A 390 -1.44 26.86 -5.38
C LYS A 390 -2.36 28.07 -5.14
N VAL A 391 -2.97 28.61 -6.18
CA VAL A 391 -3.86 29.79 -6.09
C VAL A 391 -5.22 29.37 -5.54
N GLU A 392 -5.83 28.37 -6.18
CA GLU A 392 -7.15 27.84 -5.80
C GLU A 392 -7.07 26.83 -4.63
N LYS A 393 -5.86 26.34 -4.32
CA LYS A 393 -5.57 25.35 -3.28
C LYS A 393 -6.39 24.06 -3.49
N THR A 394 -6.34 23.53 -4.71
CA THR A 394 -7.04 22.31 -5.10
C THR A 394 -6.35 21.63 -6.28
N ASN A 395 -6.60 20.33 -6.44
CA ASN A 395 -6.19 19.60 -7.64
C ASN A 395 -7.01 20.10 -8.85
N ARG A 396 -6.33 20.39 -9.96
CA ARG A 396 -7.00 20.85 -11.19
C ARG A 396 -6.47 20.12 -12.41
N ILE A 397 -7.42 19.74 -13.25
CA ILE A 397 -7.13 19.45 -14.66
C ILE A 397 -6.84 20.79 -15.33
N HIS A 398 -5.62 20.94 -15.86
CA HIS A 398 -5.19 22.11 -16.63
C HIS A 398 -5.10 21.79 -18.13
N ASP A 399 -5.08 20.51 -18.48
CA ASP A 399 -5.22 20.00 -19.84
C ASP A 399 -6.06 18.72 -19.82
N GLU A 400 -7.24 18.77 -20.45
CA GLU A 400 -8.20 17.65 -20.54
C GLU A 400 -7.72 16.53 -21.48
N GLN A 401 -6.88 16.87 -22.45
CA GLN A 401 -6.44 15.95 -23.50
C GLN A 401 -4.94 16.13 -23.80
N PRO A 402 -4.06 15.89 -22.81
CA PRO A 402 -2.64 16.06 -23.02
C PRO A 402 -2.14 15.09 -24.09
N GLY A 403 -1.15 15.56 -24.84
CA GLY A 403 -0.56 14.82 -25.94
C GLY A 403 0.06 13.49 -25.50
N ALA A 404 0.28 12.61 -26.48
CA ALA A 404 1.08 11.42 -26.25
C ALA A 404 2.55 11.81 -26.02
N ILE A 405 3.18 11.22 -25.00
CA ILE A 405 4.57 11.48 -24.66
C ILE A 405 5.40 10.28 -25.07
N THR A 406 6.55 10.54 -25.70
CA THR A 406 7.52 9.51 -26.05
C THR A 406 8.73 9.61 -25.13
N GLY A 407 9.00 8.53 -24.40
CA GLY A 407 10.18 8.38 -23.56
C GLY A 407 11.03 7.19 -23.99
N ILE A 408 11.99 6.84 -23.14
CA ILE A 408 12.88 5.69 -23.35
C ILE A 408 13.03 4.86 -22.08
N ILE A 409 13.18 3.56 -22.26
CA ILE A 409 13.45 2.58 -21.21
C ILE A 409 14.81 1.95 -21.41
N ARG A 410 15.56 1.79 -20.32
CA ARG A 410 16.90 1.18 -20.31
C ARG A 410 17.01 0.17 -19.18
N ALA A 411 17.89 -0.82 -19.33
CA ALA A 411 18.21 -1.74 -18.24
C ALA A 411 18.68 -1.01 -16.97
N LYS A 412 19.46 0.06 -17.14
CA LYS A 412 19.98 0.91 -16.05
C LYS A 412 18.93 1.79 -15.36
N ASP A 413 17.68 1.81 -15.83
CA ASP A 413 16.59 2.48 -15.11
C ASP A 413 16.28 1.75 -13.79
N VAL A 414 16.69 0.48 -13.66
CA VAL A 414 16.73 -0.24 -12.39
C VAL A 414 18.11 -0.03 -11.76
N ASP A 415 18.23 0.94 -10.86
CA ASP A 415 19.53 1.39 -10.30
C ASP A 415 20.38 0.26 -9.70
N TYR A 416 19.75 -0.77 -9.12
CA TYR A 416 20.42 -1.86 -8.42
C TYR A 416 20.44 -3.19 -9.20
N LEU A 417 20.19 -3.17 -10.50
CA LEU A 417 20.17 -4.39 -11.33
C LEU A 417 21.51 -5.15 -11.29
N SER A 418 22.63 -4.44 -11.25
CA SER A 418 23.97 -5.06 -11.16
C SER A 418 24.23 -5.81 -9.85
N ARG A 419 23.46 -5.53 -8.78
CA ARG A 419 23.62 -6.22 -7.48
C ARG A 419 23.02 -7.62 -7.46
N ILE A 420 22.18 -7.94 -8.45
CA ILE A 420 21.51 -9.24 -8.59
C ILE A 420 21.95 -9.97 -9.87
N SER A 421 22.94 -9.43 -10.57
CA SER A 421 23.55 -10.05 -11.75
C SER A 421 24.84 -10.78 -11.39
N ASP A 422 25.32 -11.61 -12.32
CA ASP A 422 26.65 -12.22 -12.23
C ASP A 422 27.78 -11.17 -12.30
N ASP A 423 28.93 -11.45 -11.65
CA ASP A 423 30.12 -10.57 -11.69
C ASP A 423 30.63 -10.29 -13.11
N ARG A 424 30.35 -11.18 -14.08
CA ARG A 424 30.75 -11.04 -15.48
C ARG A 424 29.68 -10.39 -16.34
N TRP A 425 28.53 -10.00 -15.78
CA TRP A 425 27.42 -9.40 -16.51
C TRP A 425 27.86 -8.10 -17.18
N GLN A 426 27.61 -8.00 -18.50
CA GLN A 426 28.07 -6.89 -19.33
C GLN A 426 27.01 -5.78 -19.52
N GLY A 427 25.85 -5.88 -18.87
CA GLY A 427 24.77 -4.89 -18.96
C GLY A 427 23.60 -5.26 -19.87
N ASP A 428 23.69 -6.37 -20.60
CA ASP A 428 22.62 -6.87 -21.47
C ASP A 428 21.42 -7.35 -20.65
N ALA A 429 20.20 -7.03 -21.07
CA ALA A 429 18.99 -7.40 -20.34
C ALA A 429 17.88 -7.88 -21.29
N ILE A 430 16.99 -8.70 -20.76
CA ILE A 430 15.67 -8.93 -21.36
C ILE A 430 14.68 -7.96 -20.72
N LEU A 431 13.92 -7.27 -21.56
CA LEU A 431 12.77 -6.47 -21.15
C LEU A 431 11.51 -7.20 -21.61
N TYR A 432 10.62 -7.52 -20.67
CA TYR A 432 9.29 -8.06 -20.98
C TYR A 432 8.23 -6.97 -20.77
N SER A 433 7.48 -6.62 -21.82
CA SER A 433 6.35 -5.70 -21.74
C SER A 433 5.10 -6.45 -21.29
N HIS A 434 4.45 -5.97 -20.23
CA HIS A 434 3.27 -6.64 -19.69
C HIS A 434 2.02 -6.39 -20.51
N LEU A 435 1.87 -5.21 -21.13
CA LEU A 435 0.72 -4.92 -21.97
C LEU A 435 0.85 -5.50 -23.38
N GLN A 436 2.05 -5.49 -23.96
CA GLN A 436 2.27 -6.08 -25.30
C GLN A 436 2.38 -7.61 -25.22
N GLY A 437 2.91 -8.13 -24.12
CA GLY A 437 3.04 -9.57 -23.90
C GLY A 437 4.21 -10.20 -24.66
N ASP A 438 5.20 -9.39 -25.04
CA ASP A 438 6.40 -9.80 -25.74
C ASP A 438 7.67 -9.41 -24.97
N LEU A 439 8.82 -9.89 -25.46
CA LEU A 439 10.12 -9.59 -24.89
C LEU A 439 11.07 -9.02 -25.93
N VAL A 440 12.01 -8.20 -25.46
CA VAL A 440 13.06 -7.60 -26.26
C VAL A 440 14.41 -7.87 -25.60
N TYR A 441 15.35 -8.40 -26.38
CA TYR A 441 16.76 -8.42 -25.99
C TYR A 441 17.33 -7.01 -26.13
N LEU A 442 17.76 -6.41 -25.02
CA LEU A 442 18.29 -5.07 -24.95
C LEU A 442 19.79 -5.12 -24.65
N PRO A 443 20.67 -4.90 -25.66
CA PRO A 443 22.10 -4.83 -25.43
C PRO A 443 22.49 -3.70 -24.48
N ASN A 444 23.65 -3.82 -23.85
CA ASN A 444 24.18 -2.81 -22.95
C ASN A 444 24.17 -1.40 -23.60
N ASN A 445 23.83 -0.39 -22.79
CA ASN A 445 23.73 1.03 -23.18
C ASN A 445 22.72 1.36 -24.29
N THR A 446 21.88 0.42 -24.71
CA THR A 446 20.77 0.70 -25.64
C THR A 446 19.50 1.11 -24.90
N SER A 447 18.49 1.56 -25.65
CA SER A 447 17.20 1.98 -25.10
C SER A 447 16.05 1.57 -26.00
N LEU A 448 14.92 1.23 -25.38
CA LEU A 448 13.66 0.95 -26.05
C LEU A 448 12.78 2.22 -26.02
N PRO A 449 12.32 2.76 -27.16
CA PRO A 449 11.35 3.85 -27.16
C PRO A 449 9.98 3.37 -26.69
N ILE A 450 9.25 4.23 -26.00
CA ILE A 450 7.86 3.98 -25.58
C ILE A 450 7.04 5.26 -25.73
N THR A 451 5.84 5.13 -26.30
CA THR A 451 4.89 6.25 -26.45
C THR A 451 3.61 5.91 -25.70
N LEU A 452 3.22 6.80 -24.78
CA LEU A 452 2.01 6.64 -23.96
C LEU A 452 1.11 7.86 -24.12
N LYS A 453 -0.18 7.64 -24.37
CA LYS A 453 -1.20 8.69 -24.30
C LYS A 453 -1.47 9.07 -22.84
N ALA A 454 -2.19 10.17 -22.65
CA ALA A 454 -2.66 10.61 -21.34
C ALA A 454 -3.29 9.46 -20.55
N ARG A 455 -2.84 9.26 -19.29
CA ARG A 455 -3.34 8.23 -18.37
C ARG A 455 -3.07 6.78 -18.81
N GLU A 456 -2.27 6.56 -19.85
CA GLU A 456 -1.75 5.24 -20.16
C GLU A 456 -0.51 4.93 -19.31
N TYR A 457 -0.23 3.64 -19.18
CA TYR A 457 0.91 3.11 -18.44
C TYR A 457 1.50 1.91 -19.17
N GLU A 458 2.67 1.47 -18.74
CA GLU A 458 3.26 0.17 -19.10
C GLU A 458 4.07 -0.33 -17.90
N VAL A 459 4.21 -1.65 -17.78
CA VAL A 459 5.13 -2.26 -16.82
C VAL A 459 6.13 -3.12 -17.58
N PHE A 460 7.40 -3.03 -17.18
CA PHE A 460 8.47 -3.85 -17.71
C PHE A 460 9.07 -4.70 -16.60
N THR A 461 9.21 -5.99 -16.85
CA THR A 461 10.13 -6.83 -16.09
C THR A 461 11.50 -6.75 -16.76
N VAL A 462 12.52 -6.36 -16.02
CA VAL A 462 13.89 -6.16 -16.52
C VAL A 462 14.78 -7.24 -15.91
N VAL A 463 15.30 -8.15 -16.71
CA VAL A 463 16.09 -9.29 -16.20
C VAL A 463 17.50 -9.26 -16.79
N PRO A 464 18.57 -9.31 -15.98
CA PRO A 464 19.92 -9.38 -16.53
C PRO A 464 20.09 -10.68 -17.32
N VAL A 465 20.70 -10.59 -18.51
CA VAL A 465 21.01 -11.77 -19.32
C VAL A 465 22.16 -12.53 -18.67
N LYS A 466 21.95 -13.83 -18.43
CA LYS A 466 23.00 -14.74 -17.96
C LYS A 466 23.52 -15.58 -19.12
N GLN A 467 24.84 -15.55 -19.31
CA GLN A 467 25.54 -16.47 -20.20
C GLN A 467 25.93 -17.73 -19.42
N MET A 468 25.55 -18.87 -19.96
CA MET A 468 25.87 -20.21 -19.46
C MET A 468 26.96 -20.85 -20.32
N SER A 469 27.48 -21.98 -19.87
CA SER A 469 28.41 -22.81 -20.64
C SER A 469 27.83 -23.18 -22.01
N GLY A 470 28.72 -23.32 -22.99
CA GLY A 470 28.32 -23.60 -24.38
C GLY A 470 27.75 -22.40 -25.14
N GLY A 471 27.82 -21.19 -24.56
CA GLY A 471 27.41 -19.95 -25.23
C GLY A 471 25.90 -19.69 -25.20
N ILE A 472 25.14 -20.50 -24.45
CA ILE A 472 23.70 -20.34 -24.28
C ILE A 472 23.43 -19.13 -23.37
N THR A 473 22.47 -18.29 -23.74
CA THR A 473 21.97 -17.23 -22.86
C THR A 473 20.57 -17.60 -22.37
N PHE A 474 20.33 -17.43 -21.07
CA PHE A 474 19.05 -17.72 -20.45
C PHE A 474 18.71 -16.69 -19.37
N THR A 475 17.43 -16.34 -19.26
CA THR A 475 16.98 -15.56 -18.10
C THR A 475 15.48 -15.78 -17.81
N PRO A 476 15.09 -16.01 -16.55
CA PRO A 476 13.68 -16.23 -16.18
C PRO A 476 12.93 -14.91 -15.97
N ILE A 477 11.72 -14.78 -16.53
CA ILE A 477 10.89 -13.56 -16.44
C ILE A 477 9.87 -13.67 -15.30
N GLY A 478 9.36 -14.87 -15.01
CA GLY A 478 8.40 -15.11 -13.92
C GLY A 478 6.96 -15.29 -14.38
N LEU A 479 5.99 -14.95 -13.53
CA LEU A 479 4.55 -15.07 -13.83
C LEU A 479 4.06 -13.91 -14.71
N ILE A 480 4.06 -14.10 -16.03
CA ILE A 480 3.92 -13.04 -17.03
C ILE A 480 2.52 -12.43 -17.17
N LYS A 481 1.55 -12.89 -16.36
CA LYS A 481 0.21 -12.30 -16.24
C LYS A 481 0.05 -11.45 -14.97
N MET A 482 1.08 -11.35 -14.13
CA MET A 482 1.11 -10.49 -12.95
C MET A 482 2.04 -9.31 -13.20
N PHE A 483 1.65 -8.10 -12.76
CA PHE A 483 2.43 -6.88 -13.03
C PHE A 483 3.88 -6.98 -12.53
N ASN A 484 4.12 -7.59 -11.37
CA ASN A 484 5.48 -7.86 -10.87
C ASN A 484 5.88 -9.34 -11.08
N SER A 485 5.99 -9.77 -12.34
CA SER A 485 6.22 -11.19 -12.69
C SER A 485 7.44 -11.81 -12.01
N GLY A 486 8.57 -11.09 -12.01
CA GLY A 486 9.85 -11.60 -11.50
C GLY A 486 9.85 -11.81 -9.99
N GLY A 487 8.92 -11.19 -9.26
CA GLY A 487 8.74 -11.40 -7.83
C GLY A 487 8.33 -12.83 -7.45
N ALA A 488 7.91 -13.64 -8.43
CA ALA A 488 7.56 -15.05 -8.26
C ALA A 488 8.80 -15.95 -8.07
N ILE A 489 9.97 -15.57 -8.56
CA ILE A 489 11.17 -16.41 -8.52
C ILE A 489 11.87 -16.22 -7.17
N LYS A 490 12.04 -17.31 -6.40
CA LYS A 490 12.56 -17.29 -5.02
C LYS A 490 13.94 -17.91 -4.87
N GLU A 491 14.28 -18.86 -5.72
CA GLU A 491 15.63 -19.41 -5.85
C GLU A 491 15.91 -19.63 -7.33
N LEU A 492 17.17 -19.45 -7.73
CA LEU A 492 17.62 -19.60 -9.11
C LEU A 492 19.07 -20.05 -9.14
N ASP A 493 19.30 -21.21 -9.72
CA ASP A 493 20.62 -21.82 -9.87
C ASP A 493 20.86 -22.17 -11.34
N TYR A 494 21.97 -21.67 -11.86
CA TYR A 494 22.46 -22.01 -13.19
C TYR A 494 23.50 -23.11 -13.07
N GLU A 495 23.47 -24.10 -13.96
CA GLU A 495 24.42 -25.22 -13.97
C GLU A 495 24.42 -26.02 -12.66
N SER A 496 23.26 -26.13 -12.00
CA SER A 496 23.12 -26.68 -10.65
C SER A 496 23.50 -28.16 -10.52
N GLU A 497 23.42 -28.93 -11.61
CA GLU A 497 23.73 -30.37 -11.62
C GLU A 497 24.52 -30.80 -12.86
N GLN A 498 24.19 -30.25 -14.02
CA GLN A 498 24.83 -30.56 -15.30
C GLN A 498 24.97 -29.29 -16.15
N MET A 499 25.90 -29.30 -17.09
CA MET A 499 26.04 -28.20 -18.05
C MET A 499 24.73 -28.06 -18.86
N GLY A 500 24.24 -26.82 -19.00
CA GLY A 500 23.01 -26.54 -19.75
C GLY A 500 21.71 -26.74 -18.97
N THR A 501 21.75 -26.92 -17.65
CA THR A 501 20.54 -26.99 -16.82
C THR A 501 20.33 -25.74 -15.98
N VAL A 502 19.08 -25.30 -15.86
CA VAL A 502 18.67 -24.23 -14.94
C VAL A 502 17.63 -24.80 -13.98
N SER A 503 17.81 -24.54 -12.69
CA SER A 503 16.88 -24.92 -11.63
C SER A 503 16.38 -23.67 -10.92
N MET A 504 15.09 -23.62 -10.58
CA MET A 504 14.50 -22.49 -9.87
C MET A 504 13.36 -22.92 -8.96
N LYS A 505 13.12 -22.14 -7.89
CA LYS A 505 11.91 -22.21 -7.08
C LYS A 505 10.98 -21.06 -7.40
N VAL A 506 9.74 -21.36 -7.78
CA VAL A 506 8.75 -20.37 -8.23
C VAL A 506 7.51 -20.40 -7.35
N ARG A 507 7.08 -19.24 -6.86
CA ARG A 507 5.86 -19.07 -6.09
C ARG A 507 4.71 -18.57 -6.96
N GLY A 508 3.55 -19.20 -6.84
CA GLY A 508 2.30 -18.80 -7.50
C GLY A 508 1.85 -19.77 -8.59
N CYS A 509 1.06 -19.30 -9.56
CA CYS A 509 0.47 -20.15 -10.60
C CYS A 509 0.21 -19.36 -11.89
N GLY A 510 -0.16 -20.06 -12.95
CA GLY A 510 -0.48 -19.48 -14.26
C GLY A 510 0.70 -19.54 -15.23
N LEU A 511 0.70 -18.64 -16.21
CA LEU A 511 1.69 -18.66 -17.29
C LEU A 511 3.04 -18.13 -16.80
N PHE A 512 4.06 -18.97 -16.87
CA PHE A 512 5.44 -18.61 -16.59
C PHE A 512 6.18 -18.33 -17.90
N GLY A 513 7.00 -17.29 -17.90
CA GLY A 513 7.83 -16.89 -19.04
C GLY A 513 9.32 -16.91 -18.73
N ALA A 514 10.14 -17.25 -19.73
CA ALA A 514 11.60 -17.12 -19.69
C ALA A 514 12.14 -16.86 -21.10
N TYR A 515 13.35 -16.32 -21.19
CA TYR A 515 14.10 -16.21 -22.43
C TYR A 515 15.20 -17.26 -22.49
N SER A 516 15.40 -17.86 -23.66
CA SER A 516 16.56 -18.71 -23.98
C SER A 516 17.00 -18.47 -25.42
N SER A 517 18.32 -18.42 -25.66
CA SER A 517 18.87 -18.37 -27.02
C SER A 517 18.73 -19.69 -27.80
N VAL A 518 18.43 -20.79 -27.10
CA VAL A 518 18.24 -22.11 -27.70
C VAL A 518 16.92 -22.72 -27.21
N ARG A 519 16.31 -23.54 -28.05
CA ARG A 519 15.11 -24.28 -27.69
C ARG A 519 15.43 -25.27 -26.57
N PRO A 520 14.74 -25.22 -25.41
CA PRO A 520 14.89 -26.25 -24.39
C PRO A 520 14.56 -27.64 -24.93
N LYS A 521 15.26 -28.66 -24.43
CA LYS A 521 14.92 -30.06 -24.70
C LYS A 521 13.73 -30.51 -23.85
N ARG A 522 13.70 -30.07 -22.59
CA ARG A 522 12.72 -30.51 -21.60
C ARG A 522 12.53 -29.47 -20.49
N ILE A 523 11.31 -29.35 -20.01
CA ILE A 523 10.96 -28.59 -18.80
C ILE A 523 10.23 -29.53 -17.85
N THR A 524 10.61 -29.50 -16.57
CA THR A 524 9.91 -30.25 -15.51
C THR A 524 9.50 -29.32 -14.38
N VAL A 525 8.35 -29.62 -13.77
CA VAL A 525 7.80 -28.95 -12.58
C VAL A 525 7.54 -30.04 -11.54
N ASP A 526 8.21 -29.96 -10.40
CA ASP A 526 8.20 -31.00 -9.35
C ASP A 526 8.50 -32.42 -9.89
N CYS A 527 9.48 -32.49 -10.79
CA CYS A 527 9.90 -33.72 -11.47
C CYS A 527 8.88 -34.30 -12.49
N GLU A 528 7.77 -33.61 -12.76
CA GLU A 528 6.83 -33.96 -13.83
C GLU A 528 7.15 -33.14 -15.09
N GLU A 529 7.25 -33.79 -16.24
CA GLU A 529 7.47 -33.10 -17.52
C GLU A 529 6.23 -32.30 -17.92
N VAL A 530 6.43 -31.06 -18.39
CA VAL A 530 5.36 -30.16 -18.80
C VAL A 530 5.55 -29.72 -20.24
N GLU A 531 4.42 -29.54 -20.95
CA GLU A 531 4.43 -28.92 -22.26
C GLU A 531 4.83 -27.45 -22.18
N PHE A 532 5.57 -26.99 -23.18
CA PHE A 532 6.01 -25.61 -23.29
C PHE A 532 5.98 -25.12 -24.74
N GLU A 533 5.76 -23.83 -24.89
CA GLU A 533 5.91 -23.11 -26.15
C GLU A 533 7.30 -22.49 -26.23
N TYR A 534 7.91 -22.49 -27.41
CA TYR A 534 9.16 -21.78 -27.69
C TYR A 534 9.03 -21.02 -29.01
N GLU A 535 9.19 -19.70 -28.94
CA GLU A 535 9.18 -18.84 -30.11
C GLU A 535 10.61 -18.63 -30.64
N GLU A 536 10.95 -19.27 -31.76
CA GLU A 536 12.30 -19.27 -32.34
C GLU A 536 12.85 -17.85 -32.62
N ALA A 537 11.98 -16.91 -33.00
CA ALA A 537 12.41 -15.55 -33.38
C ALA A 537 12.83 -14.70 -32.18
N SER A 538 12.16 -14.86 -31.03
CA SER A 538 12.38 -14.06 -29.82
C SER A 538 13.16 -14.82 -28.75
N GLY A 539 13.21 -16.16 -28.82
CA GLY A 539 13.72 -17.01 -27.75
C GLY A 539 12.75 -17.14 -26.57
N PHE A 540 11.47 -16.76 -26.74
CA PHE A 540 10.51 -16.71 -25.65
C PHE A 540 9.93 -18.10 -25.34
N ILE A 541 10.14 -18.55 -24.11
CA ILE A 541 9.60 -19.78 -23.54
C ILE A 541 8.37 -19.45 -22.70
N LYS A 542 7.29 -20.24 -22.87
CA LYS A 542 6.10 -20.17 -22.03
C LYS A 542 5.65 -21.56 -21.59
N PHE A 543 5.31 -21.72 -20.31
CA PHE A 543 4.69 -22.95 -19.77
C PHE A 543 3.79 -22.61 -18.58
N SER A 544 2.90 -23.53 -18.20
CA SER A 544 1.90 -23.27 -17.15
C SER A 544 2.29 -23.90 -15.81
N LEU A 545 2.10 -23.14 -14.72
CA LEU A 545 2.17 -23.62 -13.35
C LEU A 545 0.76 -23.83 -12.79
N ARG A 546 0.52 -24.98 -12.16
CA ARG A 546 -0.77 -25.33 -11.56
C ARG A 546 -1.05 -24.48 -10.32
N ILE A 547 -2.32 -24.43 -9.90
CA ILE A 547 -2.72 -23.75 -8.67
C ILE A 547 -2.20 -24.59 -7.49
N PRO A 548 -1.42 -24.02 -6.56
CA PRO A 548 -0.91 -24.76 -5.41
C PRO A 548 -2.03 -25.04 -4.39
N GLU A 549 -1.97 -26.19 -3.74
CA GLU A 549 -2.88 -26.54 -2.63
C GLU A 549 -2.43 -25.96 -1.29
N GLN A 550 -1.14 -25.64 -1.16
CA GLN A 550 -0.53 -25.13 0.07
C GLN A 550 -0.19 -23.65 -0.06
N GLU A 551 -0.39 -22.91 1.04
CA GLU A 551 0.03 -21.52 1.16
C GLU A 551 1.54 -21.38 0.97
N LEU A 552 1.99 -20.35 0.24
CA LEU A 552 3.40 -20.08 -0.03
C LEU A 552 4.17 -21.23 -0.71
N TYR A 553 3.48 -22.14 -1.40
CA TYR A 553 4.12 -23.25 -2.12
C TYR A 553 5.15 -22.76 -3.15
N LEU A 554 6.24 -23.50 -3.25
CA LEU A 554 7.34 -23.22 -4.18
C LEU A 554 7.49 -24.40 -5.16
N TRP A 555 7.08 -24.19 -6.40
CA TRP A 555 7.31 -25.11 -7.50
C TRP A 555 8.80 -25.26 -7.76
N ARG A 556 9.30 -26.50 -7.83
CA ARG A 556 10.65 -26.78 -8.32
C ARG A 556 10.61 -26.91 -9.83
N VAL A 557 11.08 -25.89 -10.54
CA VAL A 557 11.16 -25.89 -12.00
C VAL A 557 12.59 -26.21 -12.43
N ARG A 558 12.74 -27.12 -13.40
CA ARG A 558 14.02 -27.42 -14.05
C ARG A 558 13.87 -27.34 -15.56
N ILE A 559 14.79 -26.63 -16.20
CA ILE A 559 14.86 -26.46 -17.65
C ILE A 559 16.18 -27.04 -18.15
N GLU A 560 16.12 -27.91 -19.14
CA GLU A 560 17.26 -28.57 -19.77
C GLU A 560 17.42 -28.09 -21.22
N MET A 561 18.58 -27.53 -21.54
CA MET A 561 18.90 -26.96 -22.86
C MET A 561 19.55 -27.95 -23.83
#